data_AF-A0A9D1MFE8-F1
#
_entry.id   AF-A0A9D1MFE8-F1
#
_cell.length_a   1.000
_cell.length_b   1.000
_cell.length_c   1.000
_cell.angle_alpha   90.00
_cell.angle_beta   90.00
_cell.angle_gamma   90.00
#
_symmetry.space_group_name_H-M   'P 1'
#
loop_
_entity.id
_entity.type
_entity.pdbx_description
1 polymer ?
#
loop_
_entity_poly.entity_id
_entity_poly.type
_entity_poly.pdbx_seq_one_letter_code
_entity_poly.pdbx_strand_id
1 'polypeptide(L)'
;YPSTMMTLTYNVGMDDASAWFAGRAYNQFDNVYYIAYATEVSIGMEDYEKIDRYGSKFIEDESFGEYCAQVDADMAGVGGSYAQYIYGQVSVAKYALGKRQEGVELAFSVNREGFPERNAAAAVLMNALLRNTEEDKPYIEDMLARMRAMLAQQESAQTFPDADLDYLKTMINLTETRMDGLS
;
A
#
# COMPACT_ATOMS: atom_id res chain seq x y z
N TYR A 1 -2.67 -27.62 15.11
CA TYR A 1 -1.80 -26.96 14.13
C TYR A 1 -2.40 -25.60 13.78
N PRO A 2 -1.62 -24.50 13.81
CA PRO A 2 -2.12 -23.16 13.50
C PRO A 2 -2.78 -23.05 12.12
N SER A 3 -2.24 -23.71 11.10
CA SER A 3 -2.84 -23.76 9.76
C SER A 3 -4.23 -24.41 9.75
N THR A 4 -4.45 -25.50 10.48
CA THR A 4 -5.78 -26.12 10.65
C THR A 4 -6.76 -25.16 11.32
N MET A 5 -6.29 -24.45 12.35
CA MET A 5 -7.13 -23.51 13.08
C MET A 5 -7.51 -22.31 12.22
N MET A 6 -6.59 -21.76 11.44
CA MET A 6 -6.84 -20.71 10.44
C MET A 6 -8.02 -21.08 9.54
N THR A 7 -7.94 -22.22 8.85
CA THR A 7 -9.02 -22.69 7.97
C THR A 7 -10.33 -22.91 8.72
N LEU A 8 -10.29 -23.53 9.91
CA LEU A 8 -11.49 -23.77 10.70
C LEU A 8 -12.19 -22.45 11.08
N THR A 9 -11.43 -21.47 11.56
CA THR A 9 -11.98 -20.17 11.98
C THR A 9 -12.51 -19.36 10.82
N TYR A 10 -11.85 -19.40 9.66
CA TYR A 10 -12.36 -18.77 8.43
C TYR A 10 -13.72 -19.35 8.02
N ASN A 11 -13.84 -20.68 8.01
CA ASN A 11 -15.07 -21.37 7.59
C ASN A 11 -16.28 -21.08 8.48
N VAL A 12 -16.07 -20.59 9.70
CA VAL A 12 -17.14 -20.20 10.63
C VAL A 12 -17.29 -18.68 10.76
N GLY A 13 -16.66 -17.91 9.87
CA GLY A 13 -16.76 -16.44 9.83
C GLY A 13 -15.99 -15.72 10.94
N MET A 14 -14.99 -16.37 11.54
CA MET A 14 -14.12 -15.77 12.55
C MET A 14 -12.83 -15.26 11.90
N ASP A 15 -12.97 -14.27 11.01
CA ASP A 15 -11.86 -13.70 10.22
C ASP A 15 -10.72 -13.19 11.09
N ASP A 16 -11.05 -12.53 12.20
CA ASP A 16 -10.10 -12.02 13.19
C ASP A 16 -9.18 -13.11 13.74
N ALA A 17 -9.78 -14.24 14.14
CA ALA A 17 -9.07 -15.39 14.66
C ALA A 17 -8.30 -16.11 13.55
N SER A 18 -8.86 -16.15 12.34
CA SER A 18 -8.19 -16.72 11.17
C SER A 18 -6.88 -16.01 10.85
N ALA A 19 -6.90 -14.68 10.77
CA ALA A 19 -5.70 -13.87 10.56
C ALA A 19 -4.67 -14.08 11.69
N TRP A 20 -5.12 -14.19 12.94
CA TRP A 20 -4.24 -14.48 14.06
C TRP A 20 -3.56 -15.86 13.94
N PHE A 21 -4.32 -16.90 13.61
CA PHE A 21 -3.77 -18.24 13.41
C PHE A 21 -2.84 -18.32 12.19
N ALA A 22 -3.13 -17.57 11.13
CA ALA A 22 -2.26 -17.43 9.98
C ALA A 22 -0.91 -16.79 10.36
N GLY A 23 -0.93 -15.67 11.11
CA GLY A 23 0.30 -15.06 11.64
C GLY A 23 1.11 -16.01 12.54
N ARG A 24 0.45 -16.93 13.26
CA ARG A 24 1.14 -17.99 14.03
C ARG A 24 1.70 -19.09 13.14
N ALA A 25 0.99 -19.47 12.07
CA ALA A 25 1.44 -20.44 11.09
C ALA A 25 2.69 -19.93 10.34
N TYR A 26 2.71 -18.65 9.98
CA TYR A 26 3.88 -17.99 9.40
C TYR A 26 5.12 -18.18 10.28
N ASN A 27 5.06 -17.80 11.57
CA ASN A 27 6.20 -17.98 12.48
C ASN A 27 6.62 -19.45 12.71
N GLN A 28 5.72 -20.41 12.44
CA GLN A 28 6.01 -21.83 12.62
C GLN A 28 6.63 -22.47 11.38
N PHE A 29 6.18 -22.06 10.19
CA PHE A 29 6.49 -22.72 8.93
C PHE A 29 7.35 -21.89 7.98
N ASP A 30 7.56 -20.61 8.29
CA ASP A 30 8.31 -19.65 7.48
C ASP A 30 7.85 -19.63 6.03
N ASN A 31 6.52 -19.54 5.85
CA ASN A 31 5.89 -19.58 4.54
C ASN A 31 5.07 -18.31 4.32
N VAL A 32 5.53 -17.51 3.35
CA VAL A 32 4.98 -16.20 2.95
C VAL A 32 3.46 -16.21 2.72
N TYR A 33 2.90 -17.34 2.25
CA TYR A 33 1.45 -17.49 2.07
C TYR A 33 0.65 -17.15 3.34
N TYR A 34 1.13 -17.55 4.51
CA TYR A 34 0.40 -17.33 5.74
C TYR A 34 0.40 -15.87 6.19
N ILE A 35 1.50 -15.13 5.95
CA ILE A 35 1.54 -13.70 6.29
C ILE A 35 0.81 -12.85 5.24
N ALA A 36 0.84 -13.25 3.96
CA ALA A 36 0.01 -12.69 2.91
C ALA A 36 -1.48 -12.84 3.25
N TYR A 37 -1.92 -14.06 3.59
CA TYR A 37 -3.31 -14.34 3.99
C TYR A 37 -3.73 -13.50 5.21
N ALA A 38 -2.91 -13.45 6.26
CA ALA A 38 -3.21 -12.64 7.45
C ALA A 38 -3.37 -11.15 7.09
N THR A 39 -2.56 -10.65 6.15
CA THR A 39 -2.61 -9.28 5.65
C THR A 39 -3.91 -9.03 4.90
N GLU A 40 -4.28 -9.88 3.94
CA GLU A 40 -5.49 -9.71 3.14
C GLU A 40 -6.78 -9.78 3.97
N VAL A 41 -6.87 -10.72 4.91
CA VAL A 41 -8.00 -10.79 5.83
C VAL A 41 -8.10 -9.50 6.65
N SER A 42 -6.97 -8.98 7.13
CA SER A 42 -6.94 -7.72 7.89
C SER A 42 -7.34 -6.53 7.03
N ILE A 43 -6.97 -6.50 5.74
CA ILE A 43 -7.42 -5.50 4.79
C ILE A 43 -8.93 -5.59 4.58
N GLY A 44 -9.48 -6.79 4.36
CA GLY A 44 -10.92 -7.00 4.19
C GLY A 44 -11.75 -6.62 5.41
N MET A 45 -11.15 -6.64 6.60
CA MET A 45 -11.75 -6.18 7.85
C MET A 45 -11.53 -4.68 8.14
N GLU A 46 -10.72 -3.99 7.34
CA GLU A 46 -10.28 -2.60 7.57
C GLU A 46 -9.62 -2.38 8.94
N ASP A 47 -8.95 -3.40 9.50
CA ASP A 47 -8.24 -3.33 10.78
C ASP A 47 -6.83 -2.77 10.59
N TYR A 48 -6.68 -1.44 10.69
CA TYR A 48 -5.40 -0.77 10.44
C TYR A 48 -4.24 -1.27 11.32
N GLU A 49 -4.48 -1.64 12.58
CA GLU A 49 -3.42 -2.16 13.45
C GLU A 49 -2.88 -3.50 12.93
N LYS A 50 -3.78 -4.36 12.44
CA LYS A 50 -3.38 -5.66 11.88
C LYS A 50 -2.84 -5.55 10.46
N ILE A 51 -3.35 -4.64 9.65
CA ILE A 51 -2.79 -4.33 8.33
C ILE A 51 -1.34 -3.86 8.49
N ASP A 52 -1.06 -2.92 9.40
CA ASP A 52 0.31 -2.49 9.69
C ASP A 52 1.17 -3.66 10.20
N ARG A 53 0.65 -4.43 11.16
CA ARG A 53 1.40 -5.52 11.81
C ARG A 53 1.75 -6.67 10.86
N TYR A 54 0.79 -7.18 10.10
CA TYR A 54 1.00 -8.32 9.21
C TYR A 54 1.53 -7.87 7.86
N GLY A 55 1.03 -6.77 7.32
CA GLY A 55 1.46 -6.26 6.04
C GLY A 55 2.90 -5.73 6.06
N SER A 56 3.36 -5.07 7.13
CA SER A 56 4.78 -4.70 7.24
C SER A 56 5.69 -5.93 7.25
N LYS A 57 5.29 -6.99 7.98
CA LYS A 57 6.04 -8.26 7.97
C LYS A 57 6.03 -8.94 6.61
N PHE A 58 4.89 -8.89 5.92
CA PHE A 58 4.77 -9.46 4.59
C PHE A 58 5.68 -8.74 3.59
N ILE A 59 5.72 -7.41 3.62
CA ILE A 59 6.62 -6.61 2.77
C ILE A 59 8.10 -6.90 3.06
N GLU A 60 8.45 -7.15 4.32
CA GLU A 60 9.82 -7.47 4.76
C GLU A 60 10.25 -8.92 4.44
N ASP A 61 9.31 -9.78 4.04
CA ASP A 61 9.60 -11.18 3.71
C ASP A 61 10.42 -11.29 2.42
N GLU A 62 11.48 -12.11 2.42
CA GLU A 62 12.35 -12.28 1.26
C GLU A 62 11.63 -12.84 0.02
N SER A 63 10.55 -13.60 0.24
CA SER A 63 9.72 -14.18 -0.82
C SER A 63 8.60 -13.24 -1.29
N PHE A 64 8.47 -12.04 -0.71
CA PHE A 64 7.42 -11.08 -1.05
C PHE A 64 7.34 -10.80 -2.55
N GLY A 65 8.49 -10.50 -3.18
CA GLY A 65 8.54 -10.15 -4.59
C GLY A 65 8.09 -11.30 -5.51
N GLU A 66 8.55 -12.53 -5.23
CA GLU A 66 8.15 -13.73 -5.97
C GLU A 66 6.66 -14.02 -5.77
N TYR A 67 6.16 -13.88 -4.54
CA TYR A 67 4.74 -14.05 -4.25
C TYR A 67 3.88 -13.05 -5.01
N CYS A 68 4.24 -11.76 -5.01
CA CYS A 68 3.51 -10.74 -5.76
C CYS A 68 3.52 -11.02 -7.26
N ALA A 69 4.65 -11.44 -7.83
CA ALA A 69 4.74 -11.79 -9.24
C ALA A 69 3.82 -12.98 -9.61
N GLN A 70 3.73 -13.97 -8.73
CA GLN A 70 2.82 -15.11 -8.91
C GLN A 70 1.36 -14.66 -8.88
N VAL A 71 0.96 -13.83 -7.90
CA VAL A 71 -0.40 -13.28 -7.82
C VAL A 71 -0.74 -12.44 -9.06
N ASP A 72 0.18 -11.59 -9.50
CA ASP A 72 0.00 -10.75 -10.69
C ASP A 72 -0.18 -11.61 -11.96
N ALA A 73 0.54 -12.74 -12.06
CA ALA A 73 0.38 -13.69 -13.16
C ALA A 73 -0.98 -14.39 -13.12
N ASP A 74 -1.45 -14.79 -11.94
CA ASP A 74 -2.75 -15.46 -11.75
C ASP A 74 -3.93 -14.50 -11.98
N MET A 75 -3.73 -13.20 -11.74
CA MET A 75 -4.72 -12.14 -11.94
C MET A 75 -4.50 -11.34 -13.22
N ALA A 76 -3.73 -11.87 -14.18
CA ALA A 76 -3.38 -11.17 -15.41
C ALA A 76 -4.63 -10.60 -16.12
N GLY A 77 -4.64 -9.28 -16.30
CA GLY A 77 -5.76 -8.55 -16.92
C GLY A 77 -6.75 -7.89 -15.94
N VAL A 78 -6.63 -8.10 -14.63
CA VAL A 78 -7.47 -7.44 -13.59
C VAL A 78 -6.93 -6.06 -13.16
N GLY A 79 -5.74 -5.69 -13.66
CA GLY A 79 -5.17 -4.33 -13.59
C GLY A 79 -4.52 -3.98 -12.25
N GLY A 80 -3.36 -3.32 -12.32
CA GLY A 80 -2.55 -2.93 -11.16
C GLY A 80 -1.62 -4.05 -10.69
N SER A 81 -0.53 -3.68 -10.01
CA SER A 81 0.38 -4.64 -9.37
C SER A 81 -0.06 -4.93 -7.93
N TYR A 82 -0.05 -6.20 -7.55
CA TYR A 82 -0.32 -6.65 -6.20
C TYR A 82 0.66 -6.04 -5.18
N ALA A 83 1.92 -5.82 -5.58
CA ALA A 83 2.88 -5.11 -4.74
C ALA A 83 2.41 -3.68 -4.44
N GLN A 84 2.04 -2.90 -5.47
CA GLN A 84 1.52 -1.55 -5.30
C GLN A 84 0.26 -1.52 -4.40
N TYR A 85 -0.62 -2.51 -4.56
CA TYR A 85 -1.79 -2.67 -3.69
C TYR A 85 -1.41 -2.88 -2.22
N ILE A 86 -0.53 -3.84 -1.91
CA ILE A 86 -0.12 -4.12 -0.53
C ILE A 86 0.62 -2.94 0.09
N TYR A 87 1.58 -2.34 -0.62
CA TYR A 87 2.28 -1.14 -0.15
C TYR A 87 1.30 0.01 0.12
N GLY A 88 0.30 0.21 -0.75
CA GLY A 88 -0.74 1.21 -0.57
C GLY A 88 -1.55 0.98 0.70
N GLN A 89 -2.03 -0.25 0.92
CA GLN A 89 -2.85 -0.61 2.10
C GLN A 89 -2.06 -0.44 3.41
N VAL A 90 -0.82 -0.92 3.46
CA VAL A 90 0.04 -0.78 4.64
C VAL A 90 0.36 0.68 4.91
N SER A 91 0.66 1.46 3.87
CA SER A 91 0.98 2.88 4.00
C SER A 91 -0.22 3.70 4.49
N VAL A 92 -1.42 3.42 3.97
CA VAL A 92 -2.67 4.03 4.43
C VAL A 92 -2.96 3.65 5.89
N ALA A 93 -2.77 2.39 6.27
CA ALA A 93 -2.95 1.95 7.65
C ALA A 93 -1.97 2.67 8.60
N LYS A 94 -0.68 2.74 8.26
CA LYS A 94 0.32 3.52 9.03
C LYS A 94 -0.11 4.99 9.15
N TYR A 95 -0.56 5.59 8.05
CA TYR A 95 -1.03 6.97 8.05
C TYR A 95 -2.23 7.18 8.98
N ALA A 96 -3.22 6.29 8.93
CA ALA A 96 -4.42 6.33 9.77
C ALA A 96 -4.10 6.17 11.26
N LEU A 97 -3.08 5.36 11.60
CA LEU A 97 -2.60 5.13 12.97
C LEU A 97 -1.71 6.26 13.52
N GLY A 98 -1.56 7.38 12.78
CA GLY A 98 -0.73 8.50 13.19
C GLY A 98 0.76 8.34 12.88
N LYS A 99 1.18 7.20 12.30
CA LYS A 99 2.54 6.98 11.77
C LYS A 99 2.68 7.58 10.37
N ARG A 100 2.24 8.83 10.21
CA ARG A 100 2.04 9.49 8.90
C ARG A 100 3.32 9.51 8.06
N GLN A 101 4.44 9.92 8.65
CA GLN A 101 5.73 9.97 7.95
C GLN A 101 6.19 8.59 7.46
N GLU A 102 6.10 7.56 8.31
CA GLU A 102 6.45 6.19 7.94
C GLU A 102 5.58 5.69 6.79
N GLY A 103 4.27 5.99 6.82
CA GLY A 103 3.35 5.66 5.73
C GLY A 103 3.73 6.33 4.41
N VAL A 104 4.04 7.63 4.44
CA VAL A 104 4.48 8.37 3.25
C VAL A 104 5.80 7.81 2.70
N GLU A 105 6.80 7.56 3.56
CA GLU A 105 8.09 7.03 3.13
C GLU A 105 7.97 5.64 2.51
N LEU A 106 7.18 4.76 3.14
CA LEU A 106 6.92 3.43 2.60
C LEU A 106 6.24 3.50 1.23
N ALA A 107 5.23 4.34 1.07
CA ALA A 107 4.49 4.47 -0.18
C ALA A 107 5.34 4.97 -1.35
N PHE A 108 6.29 5.88 -1.09
CA PHE A 108 7.20 6.38 -2.11
C PHE A 108 8.38 5.43 -2.40
N SER A 109 8.66 4.47 -1.53
CA SER A 109 9.80 3.54 -1.71
C SER A 109 9.71 2.65 -2.95
N VAL A 110 8.49 2.47 -3.49
CA VAL A 110 8.17 1.59 -4.63
C VAL A 110 8.01 2.30 -5.97
N ASN A 111 8.35 3.60 -6.05
CA ASN A 111 8.19 4.41 -7.26
C ASN A 111 9.50 4.58 -8.04
N ARG A 112 10.34 3.54 -8.07
CA ARG A 112 11.66 3.60 -8.74
C ARG A 112 11.54 3.45 -10.26
N GLU A 113 10.64 2.60 -10.72
CA GLU A 113 10.52 2.21 -12.14
C GLU A 113 9.28 2.83 -12.80
N GLY A 114 8.38 3.40 -12.00
CA GLY A 114 7.15 3.99 -12.51
C GLY A 114 6.29 4.65 -11.43
N PHE A 115 5.19 5.22 -11.90
CA PHE A 115 4.11 5.76 -11.09
C PHE A 115 2.77 5.27 -11.67
N PRO A 116 2.49 3.95 -11.60
CA PRO A 116 1.35 3.34 -12.28
C PRO A 116 0.02 3.79 -11.69
N GLU A 117 -1.06 3.62 -12.45
CA GLU A 117 -2.41 3.70 -11.89
C GLU A 117 -2.54 2.76 -10.68
N ARG A 118 -3.26 3.21 -9.64
CA ARG A 118 -3.34 2.55 -8.31
C ARG A 118 -2.00 2.54 -7.55
N ASN A 119 -1.20 3.60 -7.71
CA ASN A 119 0.03 3.81 -6.97
C ASN A 119 -0.17 3.89 -5.45
N ALA A 120 0.75 3.30 -4.68
CA ALA A 120 0.74 3.37 -3.22
C ALA A 120 0.78 4.82 -2.68
N ALA A 121 1.62 5.68 -3.23
CA ALA A 121 1.72 7.08 -2.81
C ALA A 121 0.45 7.87 -3.15
N ALA A 122 -0.16 7.59 -4.31
CA ALA A 122 -1.45 8.19 -4.66
C ALA A 122 -2.57 7.77 -3.69
N ALA A 123 -2.57 6.52 -3.21
CA ALA A 123 -3.54 6.06 -2.23
C ALA A 123 -3.44 6.82 -0.89
N VAL A 124 -2.22 7.02 -0.38
CA VAL A 124 -1.98 7.81 0.84
C VAL A 124 -2.39 9.27 0.65
N LEU A 125 -1.99 9.87 -0.48
CA LEU A 125 -2.35 11.25 -0.80
C LEU A 125 -3.88 11.43 -0.85
N MET A 126 -4.60 10.53 -1.51
CA MET A 126 -6.06 10.60 -1.57
C MET A 126 -6.69 10.47 -0.18
N ASN A 127 -6.17 9.61 0.70
CA ASN A 127 -6.64 9.52 2.08
C ASN A 127 -6.42 10.84 2.84
N ALA A 128 -5.24 11.43 2.72
CA ALA A 128 -4.90 12.71 3.35
C ALA A 128 -5.80 13.86 2.81
N LEU A 129 -5.99 13.94 1.50
CA LEU A 129 -6.85 14.94 0.85
C LEU A 129 -8.34 14.78 1.20
N LEU A 130 -8.81 13.56 1.46
CA LEU A 130 -10.19 13.31 1.89
C LEU A 130 -10.42 13.69 3.35
N ARG A 131 -9.45 13.42 4.23
CA ARG A 131 -9.50 13.84 5.64
C ARG A 131 -9.40 15.35 5.78
N ASN A 132 -8.51 15.95 5.00
CA ASN A 132 -8.38 17.38 4.80
C ASN A 132 -8.28 18.19 6.11
N THR A 133 -7.40 17.76 7.02
CA THR A 133 -7.18 18.44 8.31
C THR A 133 -5.90 19.27 8.30
N GLU A 134 -5.80 20.26 9.19
CA GLU A 134 -4.55 21.03 9.38
C GLU A 134 -3.34 20.13 9.73
N GLU A 135 -3.57 19.00 10.39
CA GLU A 135 -2.51 18.01 10.67
C GLU A 135 -2.01 17.30 9.41
N ASP A 136 -2.85 17.16 8.39
CA ASP A 136 -2.51 16.46 7.15
C ASP A 136 -1.78 17.38 6.16
N LYS A 137 -1.93 18.71 6.29
CA LYS A 137 -1.35 19.71 5.38
C LYS A 137 0.16 19.57 5.16
N PRO A 138 1.01 19.43 6.19
CA PRO A 138 2.46 19.25 5.97
C PRO A 138 2.80 17.99 5.17
N TYR A 139 2.02 16.92 5.33
CA TYR A 139 2.22 15.66 4.61
C TYR A 139 1.73 15.76 3.16
N ILE A 140 0.61 16.45 2.92
CA ILE A 140 0.13 16.74 1.57
C ILE A 140 1.18 17.58 0.81
N GLU A 141 1.74 18.60 1.46
CA GLU A 141 2.83 19.43 0.92
C GLU A 141 4.09 18.62 0.59
N ASP A 142 4.53 17.74 1.49
CA ASP A 142 5.66 16.84 1.26
C ASP A 142 5.40 15.89 0.07
N MET A 143 4.25 15.23 0.04
CA MET A 143 3.88 14.33 -1.06
C MET A 143 3.83 15.05 -2.41
N LEU A 144 3.26 16.27 -2.45
CA LEU A 144 3.25 17.10 -3.65
C LEU A 144 4.66 17.47 -4.11
N ALA A 145 5.53 17.87 -3.18
CA ALA A 145 6.92 18.20 -3.48
C ALA A 145 7.68 17.00 -4.06
N ARG A 146 7.50 15.80 -3.49
CA ARG A 146 8.12 14.56 -3.98
C ARG A 146 7.62 14.19 -5.38
N MET A 147 6.32 14.28 -5.64
CA MET A 147 5.76 14.02 -6.97
C MET A 147 6.29 15.01 -8.01
N ARG A 148 6.39 16.31 -7.69
CA ARG A 148 6.99 17.31 -8.59
C ARG A 148 8.46 17.03 -8.86
N ALA A 149 9.24 16.66 -7.83
CA ALA A 149 10.65 16.29 -8.00
C ALA A 149 10.81 15.06 -8.91
N MET A 150 9.94 14.06 -8.74
CA MET A 150 9.91 12.87 -9.60
C MET A 150 9.59 13.24 -11.05
N LEU A 151 8.58 14.08 -11.28
CA LEU A 151 8.23 14.55 -12.63
C LEU A 151 9.42 15.30 -13.28
N ALA A 152 10.04 16.23 -12.56
CA ALA A 152 11.20 16.99 -13.04
C ALA A 152 12.39 16.08 -13.39
N GLN A 153 12.62 15.02 -12.61
CA GLN A 153 13.64 14.02 -12.94
C GLN A 153 13.33 13.31 -14.26
N GLN A 154 12.06 12.94 -14.48
CA GLN A 154 11.64 12.21 -15.68
C GLN A 154 11.63 13.06 -16.95
N GLU A 155 11.55 14.40 -16.85
CA GLU A 155 11.75 15.30 -18.01
C GLU A 155 13.13 15.13 -18.66
N SER A 156 14.14 14.76 -17.86
CA SER A 156 15.50 14.52 -18.34
C SER A 156 15.82 13.03 -18.61
N ALA A 157 15.29 12.13 -17.77
CA ALA A 157 15.64 10.71 -17.83
C ALA A 157 14.75 9.89 -18.79
N GLN A 158 13.47 10.27 -18.93
CA GLN A 158 12.46 9.57 -19.75
C GLN A 158 12.43 8.05 -19.54
N THR A 159 12.51 7.62 -18.28
CA THR A 159 12.53 6.19 -17.92
C THR A 159 11.14 5.65 -17.62
N PHE A 160 10.20 6.50 -17.22
CA PHE A 160 8.82 6.08 -16.90
C PHE A 160 7.98 5.94 -18.18
N PRO A 161 7.00 5.03 -18.19
CA PRO A 161 5.98 4.99 -19.23
C PRO A 161 5.19 6.31 -19.32
N ASP A 162 4.76 6.69 -20.53
CA ASP A 162 3.97 7.92 -20.73
C ASP A 162 2.68 7.94 -19.89
N ALA A 163 2.01 6.78 -19.77
CA ALA A 163 0.80 6.64 -18.96
C ALA A 163 1.06 6.95 -17.46
N ASP A 164 2.22 6.55 -16.93
CA ASP A 164 2.61 6.83 -15.56
C ASP A 164 2.90 8.33 -15.37
N LEU A 165 3.53 8.98 -16.36
CA LEU A 165 3.77 10.42 -16.34
C LEU A 165 2.47 11.22 -16.38
N ASP A 166 1.51 10.79 -17.18
CA ASP A 166 0.18 11.42 -17.27
C ASP A 166 -0.61 11.25 -15.96
N TYR A 167 -0.53 10.06 -15.35
CA TYR A 167 -1.13 9.83 -14.04
C TYR A 167 -0.47 10.67 -12.94
N LEU A 168 0.86 10.75 -12.92
CA LEU A 168 1.62 11.59 -11.98
C LEU A 168 1.24 13.07 -12.10
N LYS A 169 1.19 13.60 -13.33
CA LYS A 169 0.74 14.99 -13.59
C LYS A 169 -0.69 15.22 -13.11
N THR A 170 -1.58 14.25 -13.33
CA THR A 170 -2.97 14.31 -12.87
C THR A 170 -3.05 14.42 -11.35
N MET A 171 -2.27 13.61 -10.61
CA MET A 171 -2.23 13.66 -9.16
C MET A 171 -1.65 14.97 -8.62
N ILE A 172 -0.62 15.53 -9.28
CA ILE A 172 -0.06 16.84 -8.95
C ILE A 172 -1.13 17.93 -9.11
N ASN A 173 -1.76 18.02 -10.29
CA ASN A 173 -2.76 19.04 -10.60
C ASN A 173 -3.98 18.96 -9.66
N LEU A 174 -4.44 17.73 -9.35
CA LEU A 174 -5.52 17.51 -8.40
C LEU A 174 -5.17 18.04 -7.01
N THR A 175 -3.95 17.75 -6.55
CA THR A 175 -3.48 18.16 -5.22
C THR A 175 -3.38 19.68 -5.14
N GLU A 176 -2.80 20.33 -6.14
CA GLU A 176 -2.70 21.79 -6.24
C GLU A 176 -4.09 22.45 -6.18
N THR A 177 -5.02 21.97 -7.02
CA THR A 177 -6.40 22.48 -7.05
C THR A 177 -7.09 22.36 -5.69
N ARG A 178 -6.85 21.26 -4.97
CA ARG A 178 -7.42 21.04 -3.64
C ARG A 178 -6.78 21.93 -2.59
N MET A 179 -5.47 22.15 -2.66
CA MET A 179 -4.74 23.02 -1.74
C MET A 179 -5.09 24.50 -1.91
N ASP A 180 -5.30 24.98 -3.14
CA ASP A 180 -5.74 26.35 -3.40
C ASP A 180 -7.14 26.64 -2.83
N GLY A 181 -7.99 25.61 -2.75
CA GLY A 181 -9.29 25.71 -2.09
C GLY A 181 -9.24 25.69 -0.56
N LEU A 182 -8.06 25.47 0.04
CA LEU A 182 -7.83 25.44 1.50
C LEU A 182 -7.17 26.71 2.04
N SER A 183 -6.64 27.57 1.16
CA SER A 183 -6.03 28.87 1.50
C SER A 183 -7.06 29.99 1.51
#